data_AF-A0A7V9KWJ0-F1
#
_entry.id   AF-A0A7V9KWJ0-F1
#
_cell.length_a   1.000
_cell.length_b   1.000
_cell.length_c   1.000
_cell.angle_alpha   90.00
_cell.angle_beta   90.00
_cell.angle_gamma   90.00
#
_symmetry.space_group_name_H-M   'P 1'
#
loop_
_entity.id
_entity.type
_entity.pdbx_description
1 polymer ?
#
loop_
_entity_poly.entity_id
_entity_poly.type
_entity_poly.pdbx_seq_one_letter_code
_entity_poly.pdbx_strand_id
1 'polypeptide(L)'
;MFDQEMVSLLPGPALAAALGAVDLSSCSDVELLDVARAAQRLAGWAESRQLDAVAAFGDRRAPESLPFRFPGPGGEQAVSSGGSGTPAVLEFATEEISAELGMSSWQAARTLADALDLRHRLPLVRQALVSGRVDAWRARVVATGTRKLPPAACAEVEAALLPRLDRVTVRRLAKLVDAALSTHAEDVTAADVASAEAQRDVRFGDSDAVGNKECWANLAAGDAIRLAARIEFVVDLLHTEATLTNTVLTTPKPQLRARALGLLADPGVVTALYQRVNALRARGTSPNPDTDPDLVPVPEPGEADLPATVLYLHMRRDELLEHSPAAVTLEGNNRLGGPTPVPYDAVEEVLGHSHLTIKPVIDLEHMAPGAGYAFTGDNREGVLIKNLTCVFPFCDKPARTCHTDHNKPAPTGTTSLDNAGCLCPRHHRVKTHGRWRLKQPHNGIHLWTSPTSQLYIVDNRTTIRLSNAA
;
A
#
# COMPACT_ATOMS: atom_id res chain seq x y z
N MET A 1 -5.72 -13.01 41.34
CA MET A 1 -6.70 -14.13 41.28
C MET A 1 -7.80 -13.71 40.32
N PHE A 2 -8.20 -14.58 39.39
CA PHE A 2 -9.23 -14.29 38.41
C PHE A 2 -10.58 -14.01 39.10
N ASP A 3 -11.29 -12.97 38.66
CA ASP A 3 -12.63 -12.62 39.13
C ASP A 3 -13.63 -12.91 38.01
N GLN A 4 -14.55 -13.85 38.26
CA GLN A 4 -15.55 -14.27 37.28
C GLN A 4 -16.54 -13.14 36.92
N GLU A 5 -16.71 -12.14 37.79
CA GLU A 5 -17.53 -10.96 37.49
C GLU A 5 -16.96 -10.13 36.33
N MET A 6 -15.64 -10.20 36.08
CA MET A 6 -14.96 -9.51 34.97
C MET A 6 -15.61 -9.82 33.61
N VAL A 7 -16.03 -11.06 33.39
CA VAL A 7 -16.63 -11.49 32.11
C VAL A 7 -17.93 -10.74 31.81
N SER A 8 -18.64 -10.34 32.87
CA SER A 8 -19.91 -9.61 32.77
C SER A 8 -19.76 -8.10 32.62
N LEU A 9 -18.58 -7.54 32.93
CA LEU A 9 -18.35 -6.10 32.83
C LEU A 9 -18.52 -5.60 31.40
N LEU A 10 -19.09 -4.39 31.27
CA LEU A 10 -19.09 -3.67 30.01
C LEU A 10 -17.66 -3.18 29.68
N PRO A 11 -17.29 -3.11 28.39
CA PRO A 11 -15.99 -2.59 27.99
C PRO A 11 -15.85 -1.11 28.40
N GLY A 12 -14.71 -0.78 29.00
CA GLY A 12 -14.43 0.55 29.51
C GLY A 12 -13.45 0.54 30.68
N PRO A 13 -13.38 1.64 31.47
CA PRO A 13 -12.38 1.79 32.53
C PRO A 13 -12.41 0.67 33.59
N ALA A 14 -13.61 0.21 33.98
CA ALA A 14 -13.75 -0.87 34.96
C ALA A 14 -13.18 -2.19 34.45
N LEU A 15 -13.47 -2.57 33.19
CA LEU A 15 -12.92 -3.77 32.58
C LEU A 15 -11.40 -3.68 32.38
N ALA A 16 -10.89 -2.49 32.03
CA ALA A 16 -9.45 -2.25 31.93
C ALA A 16 -8.72 -2.45 33.26
N ALA A 17 -9.29 -1.91 34.36
CA ALA A 17 -8.75 -2.09 35.70
C ALA A 17 -8.79 -3.57 36.13
N ALA A 18 -9.91 -4.27 35.86
CA ALA A 18 -10.04 -5.69 36.17
C ALA A 18 -9.00 -6.54 35.41
N LEU A 19 -8.85 -6.34 34.10
CA LEU A 19 -7.85 -7.03 33.29
C LEU A 19 -6.42 -6.77 33.77
N GLY A 20 -6.09 -5.53 34.15
CA GLY A 20 -4.78 -5.16 34.66
C GLY A 20 -4.41 -5.79 36.01
N ALA A 21 -5.40 -6.30 36.75
CA ALA A 21 -5.20 -6.96 38.03
C ALA A 21 -5.10 -8.50 37.93
N VAL A 22 -5.32 -9.08 36.75
CA VAL A 22 -5.26 -10.55 36.57
C VAL A 22 -3.82 -11.03 36.51
N ASP A 23 -3.47 -11.97 37.40
CA ASP A 23 -2.22 -12.72 37.32
C ASP A 23 -2.40 -13.93 36.40
N LEU A 24 -1.93 -13.79 35.15
CA LEU A 24 -2.07 -14.81 34.11
C LEU A 24 -1.38 -16.14 34.47
N SER A 25 -0.36 -16.14 35.33
CA SER A 25 0.36 -17.36 35.73
C SER A 25 -0.48 -18.26 36.64
N SER A 26 -1.50 -17.69 37.27
CA SER A 26 -2.43 -18.37 38.18
C SER A 26 -3.73 -18.84 37.52
N CYS A 27 -3.95 -18.47 36.25
CA CYS A 27 -5.17 -18.79 35.51
C CYS A 27 -5.13 -20.20 34.91
N SER A 28 -6.28 -20.87 34.94
CA SER A 28 -6.57 -22.04 34.12
C SER A 28 -6.73 -21.69 32.64
N ASP A 29 -6.69 -22.70 31.76
CA ASP A 29 -6.89 -22.51 30.31
C ASP A 29 -8.21 -21.81 29.97
N VAL A 30 -9.29 -22.12 30.69
CA VAL A 30 -10.61 -21.49 30.48
C VAL A 30 -10.57 -20.02 30.87
N GLU A 31 -9.98 -19.69 32.03
CA GLU A 31 -9.85 -18.31 32.50
C GLU A 31 -8.96 -17.48 31.57
N LEU A 32 -7.89 -18.06 31.01
CA LEU A 32 -7.05 -17.41 30.01
C LEU A 32 -7.84 -17.05 28.74
N LEU A 33 -8.73 -17.94 28.28
CA LEU A 33 -9.61 -17.65 27.14
C LEU A 33 -10.66 -16.58 27.46
N ASP A 34 -11.15 -16.53 28.70
CA ASP A 34 -12.07 -15.48 29.15
C ASP A 34 -11.37 -14.11 29.26
N VAL A 35 -10.13 -14.07 29.77
CA VAL A 35 -9.27 -12.88 29.75
C VAL A 35 -9.04 -12.40 28.32
N ALA A 36 -8.70 -13.30 27.39
CA ALA A 36 -8.48 -12.96 25.99
C ALA A 36 -9.75 -12.36 25.35
N ARG A 37 -10.93 -12.94 25.62
CA ARG A 37 -12.22 -12.44 25.14
C ARG A 37 -12.55 -11.06 25.73
N ALA A 38 -12.32 -10.86 27.03
CA ALA A 38 -12.50 -9.58 27.71
C ALA A 38 -11.56 -8.49 27.14
N ALA A 39 -10.29 -8.82 26.94
CA ALA A 39 -9.30 -7.92 26.33
C ALA A 39 -9.70 -7.53 24.90
N GLN A 40 -10.20 -8.47 24.10
CA GLN A 40 -10.71 -8.19 22.75
C GLN A 40 -11.88 -7.19 22.79
N ARG A 41 -12.82 -7.34 23.73
CA ARG A 41 -13.93 -6.40 23.90
C ARG A 41 -13.44 -5.01 24.32
N LEU A 42 -12.46 -4.94 25.22
CA LEU A 42 -11.85 -3.68 25.65
C LEU A 42 -11.11 -2.98 24.48
N ALA A 43 -10.38 -3.74 23.67
CA ALA A 43 -9.72 -3.21 22.48
C ALA A 43 -10.73 -2.64 21.48
N GLY A 44 -11.85 -3.34 21.23
CA GLY A 44 -12.93 -2.84 20.40
C GLY A 44 -13.55 -1.54 20.93
N TRP A 45 -13.73 -1.43 22.26
CA TRP A 45 -14.19 -0.19 22.88
C TRP A 45 -13.18 0.96 22.74
N ALA A 46 -11.88 0.71 22.94
CA ALA A 46 -10.84 1.72 22.77
C ALA A 46 -10.79 2.22 21.32
N GLU A 47 -10.88 1.31 20.34
CA GLU A 47 -10.94 1.68 18.92
C GLU A 47 -12.23 2.46 18.60
N SER A 48 -13.35 2.15 19.26
CA SER A 48 -14.58 2.95 19.13
C SER A 48 -14.40 4.38 19.63
N ARG A 49 -13.58 4.62 20.66
CA ARG A 49 -13.23 5.97 21.13
C ARG A 49 -12.34 6.70 20.14
N GLN A 50 -11.37 6.00 19.54
CA GLN A 50 -10.55 6.56 18.47
C GLN A 50 -11.41 6.97 17.27
N LEU A 51 -12.32 6.11 16.81
CA LEU A 51 -13.24 6.43 15.71
C LEU A 51 -14.14 7.61 16.03
N ASP A 52 -14.69 7.69 17.25
CA ASP A 52 -15.48 8.86 17.67
C ASP A 52 -14.68 10.17 17.66
N ALA A 53 -13.43 10.12 18.12
CA ALA A 53 -12.54 11.28 18.12
C ALA A 53 -12.21 11.72 16.68
N VAL A 54 -11.94 10.77 15.78
CA VAL A 54 -11.70 11.04 14.36
C VAL A 54 -12.94 11.63 13.70
N ALA A 55 -14.14 11.09 13.96
CA ALA A 55 -15.39 11.65 13.43
C ALA A 55 -15.64 13.07 13.97
N ALA A 56 -15.44 13.29 15.27
CA ALA A 56 -15.58 14.62 15.87
C ALA A 56 -14.57 15.63 15.31
N PHE A 57 -13.35 15.19 15.00
CA PHE A 57 -12.36 16.00 14.31
C PHE A 57 -12.80 16.33 12.88
N GLY A 58 -13.29 15.34 12.13
CA GLY A 58 -13.88 15.52 10.79
C GLY A 58 -15.01 16.54 10.78
N ASP A 59 -15.97 16.42 11.71
CA ASP A 59 -17.09 17.36 11.86
C ASP A 59 -16.64 18.81 12.10
N ARG A 60 -15.50 19.00 12.80
CA ARG A 60 -14.90 20.33 13.03
C ARG A 60 -14.11 20.86 11.83
N ARG A 61 -13.79 20.00 10.86
CA ARG A 61 -13.14 20.32 9.59
C ARG A 61 -14.17 20.43 8.46
N ALA A 62 -15.37 20.93 8.78
CA ALA A 62 -16.38 21.25 7.78
C ALA A 62 -15.90 22.41 6.87
N PRO A 63 -16.32 22.49 5.59
CA PRO A 63 -15.90 23.54 4.67
C PRO A 63 -16.13 24.96 5.19
N GLU A 64 -17.17 25.16 6.01
CA GLU A 64 -17.53 26.43 6.63
C GLU A 64 -16.56 26.85 7.74
N SER A 65 -15.77 25.92 8.28
CA SER A 65 -14.79 26.17 9.35
C SER A 65 -13.55 26.94 8.88
N LEU A 66 -13.36 27.09 7.57
CA LEU A 66 -12.29 27.87 6.99
C LEU A 66 -12.84 29.09 6.24
N PRO A 67 -12.37 30.32 6.52
CA PRO A 67 -12.41 31.35 5.50
C PRO A 67 -11.53 30.85 4.35
N PHE A 68 -12.15 30.46 3.23
CA PHE A 68 -11.54 29.85 2.05
C PHE A 68 -10.28 30.63 1.62
N ARG A 69 -9.10 30.26 2.12
CA ARG A 69 -7.93 31.15 2.09
C ARG A 69 -7.08 31.02 0.84
N PHE A 70 -7.40 30.11 -0.07
CA PHE A 70 -6.70 29.95 -1.34
C PHE A 70 -7.65 29.52 -2.46
N PRO A 71 -8.44 30.45 -3.05
CA PRO A 71 -9.33 30.16 -4.18
C PRO A 71 -8.61 29.88 -5.51
N GLY A 72 -7.36 29.41 -5.46
CA GLY A 72 -6.55 29.10 -6.63
C GLY A 72 -6.46 27.60 -6.92
N PRO A 73 -5.99 27.22 -8.13
CA PRO A 73 -5.66 25.84 -8.46
C PRO A 73 -4.76 25.23 -7.38
N GLY A 74 -5.15 24.05 -6.86
CA GLY A 74 -4.39 23.33 -5.84
C GLY A 74 -4.76 23.62 -4.38
N GLY A 75 -5.60 24.63 -4.12
CA GLY A 75 -6.15 24.93 -2.79
C GLY A 75 -6.91 23.77 -2.18
N GLU A 76 -7.12 23.81 -0.86
CA GLU A 76 -7.85 22.77 -0.12
C GLU A 76 -9.33 22.74 -0.51
N GLN A 77 -9.85 21.55 -0.78
CA GLN A 77 -11.22 21.32 -1.24
C GLN A 77 -12.07 20.61 -0.19
N ALA A 78 -13.38 20.83 -0.29
CA ALA A 78 -14.39 20.03 0.39
C ALA A 78 -14.53 18.67 -0.31
N VAL A 79 -14.48 17.59 0.45
CA VAL A 79 -14.62 16.22 -0.05
C VAL A 79 -15.65 15.45 0.78
N SER A 80 -16.38 14.55 0.12
CA SER A 80 -17.21 13.55 0.81
C SER A 80 -16.34 12.34 1.12
N SER A 81 -15.87 12.23 2.36
CA SER A 81 -15.07 11.05 2.78
C SER A 81 -15.94 9.85 3.11
N GLY A 82 -17.06 10.04 3.80
CA GLY A 82 -18.04 9.00 4.10
C GLY A 82 -19.06 8.81 2.97
N GLY A 83 -20.03 7.93 3.22
CA GLY A 83 -21.14 7.69 2.30
C GLY A 83 -22.18 8.80 2.30
N SER A 84 -23.18 8.66 1.42
CA SER A 84 -24.27 9.63 1.30
C SER A 84 -24.98 9.86 2.64
N GLY A 85 -25.05 11.12 3.08
CA GLY A 85 -25.58 11.51 4.40
C GLY A 85 -24.52 11.85 5.45
N THR A 86 -23.22 11.67 5.14
CA THR A 86 -22.13 12.22 5.98
C THR A 86 -21.83 13.68 5.61
N PRO A 87 -21.38 14.52 6.56
CA PRO A 87 -20.96 15.89 6.24
C PRO A 87 -19.70 15.89 5.36
N ALA A 88 -19.59 16.90 4.50
CA ALA A 88 -18.35 17.14 3.78
C ALA A 88 -17.25 17.57 4.77
N VAL A 89 -16.01 17.20 4.45
CA VAL A 89 -14.82 17.55 5.24
C VAL A 89 -13.76 18.15 4.35
N LEU A 90 -12.86 18.93 4.93
CA LEU A 90 -11.70 19.46 4.23
C LEU A 90 -10.69 18.35 3.92
N GLU A 91 -10.20 18.29 2.69
CA GLU A 91 -9.41 17.14 2.21
C GLU A 91 -8.07 16.93 2.94
N PHE A 92 -7.47 17.97 3.54
CA PHE A 92 -6.22 17.82 4.30
C PHE A 92 -6.44 17.44 5.77
N ALA A 93 -7.69 17.36 6.25
CA ALA A 93 -8.00 16.77 7.57
C ALA A 93 -7.40 15.36 7.71
N THR A 94 -7.39 14.61 6.60
CA THR A 94 -6.75 13.29 6.50
C THR A 94 -5.27 13.33 6.87
N GLU A 95 -4.53 14.39 6.52
CA GLU A 95 -3.08 14.46 6.77
C GLU A 95 -2.74 14.81 8.21
N GLU A 96 -3.63 15.55 8.88
CA GLU A 96 -3.54 15.76 10.32
C GLU A 96 -3.76 14.43 11.07
N ILE A 97 -4.76 13.65 10.66
CA ILE A 97 -5.03 12.32 11.22
C ILE A 97 -3.86 11.36 10.95
N SER A 98 -3.34 11.34 9.72
CA SER A 98 -2.28 10.41 9.31
C SER A 98 -1.00 10.64 10.11
N ALA A 99 -0.59 11.90 10.25
CA ALA A 99 0.60 12.26 11.02
C ALA A 99 0.43 11.98 12.51
N GLU A 100 -0.75 12.30 13.08
CA GLU A 100 -1.01 12.15 14.51
C GLU A 100 -1.07 10.69 14.96
N LEU A 101 -1.62 9.81 14.12
CA LEU A 101 -1.80 8.39 14.40
C LEU A 101 -0.73 7.49 13.79
N GLY A 102 0.29 8.06 13.14
CA GLY A 102 1.42 7.29 12.58
C GLY A 102 1.01 6.34 11.45
N MET A 103 0.13 6.79 10.56
CA MET A 103 -0.45 5.97 9.49
C MET A 103 -0.32 6.63 8.13
N SER A 104 -0.46 5.87 7.04
CA SER A 104 -0.45 6.44 5.70
C SER A 104 -1.69 7.30 5.44
N SER A 105 -1.61 8.25 4.49
CA SER A 105 -2.76 9.09 4.10
C SER A 105 -3.97 8.24 3.65
N TRP A 106 -3.73 7.07 3.06
CA TRP A 106 -4.80 6.15 2.65
C TRP A 106 -5.49 5.51 3.86
N GLN A 107 -4.73 5.06 4.86
CA GLN A 107 -5.29 4.49 6.10
C GLN A 107 -6.08 5.56 6.88
N ALA A 108 -5.57 6.78 6.94
CA ALA A 108 -6.26 7.90 7.57
C ALA A 108 -7.56 8.26 6.84
N ALA A 109 -7.55 8.31 5.50
CA ALA A 109 -8.76 8.60 4.72
C ALA A 109 -9.85 7.55 4.95
N ARG A 110 -9.48 6.26 4.97
CA ARG A 110 -10.41 5.18 5.30
C ARG A 110 -10.93 5.27 6.73
N THR A 111 -10.06 5.56 7.68
CA THR A 111 -10.45 5.69 9.09
C THR A 111 -11.41 6.86 9.28
N LEU A 112 -11.18 8.00 8.63
CA LEU A 112 -12.09 9.14 8.64
C LEU A 112 -13.44 8.79 8.00
N ALA A 113 -13.44 8.12 6.84
CA ALA A 113 -14.65 7.68 6.18
C ALA A 113 -15.48 6.72 7.05
N ASP A 114 -14.85 5.68 7.59
CA ASP A 114 -15.49 4.70 8.48
C ASP A 114 -16.06 5.38 9.74
N ALA A 115 -15.30 6.31 10.32
CA ALA A 115 -15.70 7.06 11.51
C ALA A 115 -16.95 7.93 11.25
N LEU A 116 -16.98 8.65 10.12
CA LEU A 116 -18.14 9.46 9.72
C LEU A 116 -19.36 8.58 9.41
N ASP A 117 -19.18 7.46 8.71
CA ASP A 117 -20.26 6.50 8.43
C ASP A 117 -20.87 5.94 9.73
N LEU A 118 -20.03 5.50 10.68
CA LEU A 118 -20.49 4.98 11.97
C LEU A 118 -21.20 6.04 12.82
N ARG A 119 -20.76 7.29 12.76
CA ARG A 119 -21.36 8.37 13.54
C ARG A 119 -22.69 8.85 12.96
N HIS A 120 -22.76 9.03 11.65
CA HIS A 120 -23.86 9.76 11.00
C HIS A 120 -24.88 8.85 10.28
N ARG A 121 -24.50 7.62 9.92
CA ARG A 121 -25.34 6.71 9.10
C ARG A 121 -25.63 5.36 9.74
N LEU A 122 -24.76 4.90 10.65
CA LEU A 122 -24.84 3.55 11.24
C LEU A 122 -24.86 3.56 12.79
N PRO A 123 -25.87 4.20 13.42
CA PRO A 123 -25.95 4.34 14.87
C PRO A 123 -26.06 3.01 15.62
N LEU A 124 -26.72 1.99 15.06
CA LEU A 124 -26.93 0.70 15.73
C LEU A 124 -25.64 -0.15 15.72
N VAL A 125 -24.90 -0.15 14.61
CA VAL A 125 -23.58 -0.78 14.51
C VAL A 125 -22.58 -0.06 15.41
N ARG A 126 -22.62 1.28 15.46
CA ARG A 126 -21.80 2.04 16.41
C ARG A 126 -22.11 1.67 17.86
N GLN A 127 -23.39 1.54 18.23
CA GLN A 127 -23.77 1.09 19.57
C GLN A 127 -23.29 -0.34 19.88
N ALA A 128 -23.38 -1.25 18.91
CA ALA A 128 -22.85 -2.62 19.03
C ALA A 128 -21.33 -2.63 19.23
N LEU A 129 -20.60 -1.74 18.57
CA LEU A 129 -19.16 -1.57 18.76
C LEU A 129 -18.84 -1.00 20.16
N VAL A 130 -19.53 0.05 20.59
CA VAL A 130 -19.30 0.69 21.91
C VAL A 130 -19.57 -0.26 23.07
N SER A 131 -20.59 -1.12 22.95
CA SER A 131 -20.90 -2.15 23.94
C SER A 131 -19.96 -3.37 23.90
N GLY A 132 -19.07 -3.45 22.92
CA GLY A 132 -18.22 -4.61 22.65
C GLY A 132 -18.98 -5.86 22.22
N ARG A 133 -20.20 -5.70 21.67
CA ARG A 133 -20.90 -6.80 20.99
C ARG A 133 -20.16 -7.20 19.71
N VAL A 134 -19.51 -6.24 19.05
CA VAL A 134 -18.66 -6.48 17.88
C VAL A 134 -17.34 -5.71 17.99
N ASP A 135 -16.30 -6.24 17.34
CA ASP A 135 -15.04 -5.52 17.13
C ASP A 135 -15.17 -4.47 16.00
N ALA A 136 -14.20 -3.57 15.93
CA ALA A 136 -14.23 -2.50 14.94
C ALA A 136 -14.06 -2.99 13.52
N TRP A 137 -13.38 -4.12 13.29
CA TRP A 137 -13.22 -4.68 11.95
C TRP A 137 -14.58 -5.07 11.35
N ARG A 138 -15.45 -5.72 12.12
CA ARG A 138 -16.84 -5.98 11.72
C ARG A 138 -17.63 -4.70 11.46
N ALA A 139 -17.48 -3.70 12.34
CA ALA A 139 -18.16 -2.40 12.17
C ALA A 139 -17.72 -1.69 10.87
N ARG A 140 -16.41 -1.71 10.57
CA ARG A 140 -15.82 -1.12 9.35
C ARG A 140 -16.23 -1.88 8.08
N VAL A 141 -16.40 -3.20 8.15
CA VAL A 141 -16.94 -4.00 7.02
C VAL A 141 -18.35 -3.52 6.65
N VAL A 142 -19.21 -3.28 7.64
CA VAL A 142 -20.54 -2.72 7.37
C VAL A 142 -20.43 -1.30 6.83
N ALA A 143 -19.65 -0.42 7.48
CA ALA A 143 -19.47 0.98 7.06
C ALA A 143 -18.96 1.11 5.62
N THR A 144 -17.89 0.39 5.28
CA THR A 144 -17.32 0.39 3.93
C THR A 144 -18.30 -0.21 2.92
N GLY A 145 -18.96 -1.33 3.26
CA GLY A 145 -19.87 -2.01 2.34
C GLY A 145 -21.15 -1.21 2.06
N THR A 146 -21.69 -0.49 3.03
CA THR A 146 -22.90 0.34 2.85
C THR A 146 -22.62 1.75 2.34
N ARG A 147 -21.37 2.12 2.06
CA ARG A 147 -20.97 3.51 1.72
C ARG A 147 -21.70 4.07 0.50
N LYS A 148 -21.99 3.22 -0.49
CA LYS A 148 -22.71 3.62 -1.72
C LYS A 148 -24.22 3.73 -1.55
N LEU A 149 -24.79 3.27 -0.44
CA LEU A 149 -26.24 3.31 -0.24
C LEU A 149 -26.74 4.72 0.14
N PRO A 150 -27.92 5.13 -0.36
CA PRO A 150 -28.61 6.29 0.18
C PRO A 150 -28.99 6.07 1.66
N PRO A 151 -29.20 7.14 2.45
CA PRO A 151 -29.43 7.04 3.90
C PRO A 151 -30.54 6.07 4.32
N ALA A 152 -31.67 6.05 3.60
CA ALA A 152 -32.79 5.16 3.90
C ALA A 152 -32.42 3.68 3.72
N ALA A 153 -31.84 3.31 2.57
CA ALA A 153 -31.38 1.95 2.31
C ALA A 153 -30.27 1.54 3.29
N CYS A 154 -29.38 2.46 3.66
CA CYS A 154 -28.35 2.19 4.67
C CYS A 154 -28.95 1.80 6.03
N ALA A 155 -30.01 2.49 6.48
CA ALA A 155 -30.70 2.17 7.73
C ALA A 155 -31.44 0.82 7.67
N GLU A 156 -32.05 0.48 6.53
CA GLU A 156 -32.69 -0.83 6.32
C GLU A 156 -31.68 -1.98 6.38
N VAL A 157 -30.55 -1.83 5.68
CA VAL A 157 -29.45 -2.81 5.71
C VAL A 157 -28.86 -2.94 7.11
N GLU A 158 -28.66 -1.83 7.82
CA GLU A 158 -28.20 -1.86 9.21
C GLU A 158 -29.13 -2.69 10.10
N ALA A 159 -30.45 -2.42 10.05
CA ALA A 159 -31.44 -3.14 10.83
C ALA A 159 -31.49 -4.64 10.49
N ALA A 160 -31.34 -5.00 9.21
CA ALA A 160 -31.34 -6.39 8.75
C ALA A 160 -30.09 -7.18 9.21
N LEU A 161 -28.94 -6.50 9.31
CA LEU A 161 -27.68 -7.11 9.71
C LEU A 161 -27.52 -7.23 11.24
N LEU A 162 -28.12 -6.33 12.01
CA LEU A 162 -27.93 -6.23 13.46
C LEU A 162 -28.16 -7.56 14.23
N PRO A 163 -29.14 -8.42 13.91
CA PRO A 163 -29.33 -9.70 14.60
C PRO A 163 -28.21 -10.72 14.36
N ARG A 164 -27.41 -10.54 13.30
CA ARG A 164 -26.39 -11.50 12.83
C ARG A 164 -24.96 -11.00 12.99
N LEU A 165 -24.78 -9.72 13.35
CA LEU A 165 -23.50 -9.00 13.30
C LEU A 165 -22.34 -9.70 14.04
N ASP A 166 -22.64 -10.30 15.19
CA ASP A 166 -21.72 -11.03 16.08
C ASP A 166 -21.78 -12.56 15.92
N ARG A 167 -22.70 -13.07 15.09
CA ARG A 167 -22.98 -14.52 14.95
C ARG A 167 -22.39 -15.15 13.70
N VAL A 168 -21.71 -14.36 12.88
CA VAL A 168 -21.08 -14.84 11.64
C VAL A 168 -19.61 -14.43 11.58
N THR A 169 -18.85 -15.17 10.78
CA THR A 169 -17.48 -14.78 10.43
C THR A 169 -17.50 -13.50 9.61
N VAL A 170 -16.43 -12.71 9.67
CA VAL A 170 -16.30 -11.45 8.92
C VAL A 170 -16.53 -11.66 7.42
N ARG A 171 -15.97 -12.74 6.84
CA ARG A 171 -16.16 -13.05 5.42
C ARG A 171 -17.63 -13.31 5.08
N ARG A 172 -18.39 -13.95 5.97
CA ARG A 172 -19.81 -14.18 5.78
C ARG A 172 -20.63 -12.91 6.02
N LEU A 173 -20.20 -12.05 6.95
CA LEU A 173 -20.77 -10.71 7.12
C LEU A 173 -20.63 -9.88 5.83
N ALA A 174 -19.44 -9.86 5.22
CA ALA A 174 -19.23 -9.18 3.94
C ALA A 174 -20.20 -9.68 2.86
N LYS A 175 -20.37 -11.00 2.73
CA LYS A 175 -21.36 -11.58 1.80
C LYS A 175 -22.81 -11.19 2.12
N LEU A 176 -23.17 -11.05 3.40
CA LEU A 176 -24.50 -10.58 3.80
C LEU A 176 -24.69 -9.11 3.46
N VAL A 177 -23.65 -8.28 3.62
CA VAL A 177 -23.67 -6.89 3.15
C VAL A 177 -23.85 -6.87 1.63
N ASP A 178 -23.08 -7.62 0.86
CA ASP A 178 -23.20 -7.69 -0.62
C ASP A 178 -24.59 -8.16 -1.07
N ALA A 179 -25.17 -9.16 -0.39
CA ALA A 179 -26.51 -9.65 -0.67
C ALA A 179 -27.58 -8.59 -0.36
N ALA A 180 -27.41 -7.84 0.74
CA ALA A 180 -28.30 -6.74 1.09
C ALA A 180 -28.12 -5.54 0.12
N LEU A 181 -26.91 -5.27 -0.36
CA LEU A 181 -26.71 -4.26 -1.41
C LEU A 181 -27.45 -4.63 -2.69
N SER A 182 -27.45 -5.91 -3.06
CA SER A 182 -28.15 -6.40 -4.26
C SER A 182 -29.66 -6.13 -4.24
N THR A 183 -30.29 -6.04 -3.05
CA THR A 183 -31.73 -5.70 -2.94
C THR A 183 -32.01 -4.21 -3.08
N HIS A 184 -30.99 -3.37 -2.97
CA HIS A 184 -31.04 -1.91 -3.11
C HIS A 184 -30.19 -1.42 -4.28
N ALA A 185 -29.79 -2.32 -5.19
CA ALA A 185 -28.96 -1.97 -6.33
C ALA A 185 -29.77 -1.06 -7.26
N GLU A 186 -29.37 0.20 -7.34
CA GLU A 186 -29.77 1.10 -8.42
C GLU A 186 -29.01 0.71 -9.71
N ASP A 187 -29.51 1.15 -10.87
CA ASP A 187 -28.81 0.96 -12.14
C ASP A 187 -27.39 1.55 -12.05
N VAL A 188 -26.40 0.81 -12.55
CA VAL A 188 -25.00 1.26 -12.59
C VAL A 188 -24.93 2.56 -13.38
N THR A 189 -24.55 3.65 -12.71
CA THR A 189 -24.49 4.96 -13.36
C THR A 189 -23.27 5.10 -14.26
N ALA A 190 -23.31 6.01 -15.22
CA ALA A 190 -22.13 6.34 -16.04
C ALA A 190 -20.94 6.82 -15.18
N ALA A 191 -21.21 7.47 -14.05
CA ALA A 191 -20.18 7.90 -13.10
C ALA A 191 -19.54 6.72 -12.35
N ASP A 192 -20.33 5.70 -11.98
CA ASP A 192 -19.80 4.47 -11.39
C ASP A 192 -18.90 3.71 -12.37
N VAL A 193 -19.32 3.64 -13.64
CA VAL A 193 -18.47 3.06 -14.71
C VAL A 193 -17.18 3.85 -14.79
N ALA A 194 -17.23 5.17 -15.02
CA ALA A 194 -16.05 6.01 -15.16
C ALA A 194 -15.11 5.92 -13.92
N SER A 195 -15.66 5.88 -12.71
CA SER A 195 -14.88 5.70 -11.49
C SER A 195 -14.23 4.32 -11.42
N ALA A 196 -14.91 3.25 -11.85
CA ALA A 196 -14.34 1.91 -11.89
C ALA A 196 -13.24 1.81 -12.96
N GLU A 197 -13.42 2.46 -14.11
CA GLU A 197 -12.39 2.55 -15.15
C GLU A 197 -11.15 3.30 -14.69
N ALA A 198 -11.32 4.42 -13.99
CA ALA A 198 -10.22 5.20 -13.43
C ALA A 198 -9.43 4.45 -12.34
N GLN A 199 -10.00 3.40 -11.74
CA GLN A 199 -9.32 2.55 -10.77
C GLN A 199 -8.59 1.35 -11.40
N ARG A 200 -8.75 1.11 -12.70
CA ARG A 200 -8.01 0.06 -13.40
C ARG A 200 -6.54 0.43 -13.47
N ASP A 201 -5.67 -0.48 -13.06
CA ASP A 201 -4.25 -0.21 -12.91
C ASP A 201 -3.45 -1.51 -12.80
N VAL A 202 -2.17 -1.47 -13.14
CA VAL A 202 -1.20 -2.56 -12.90
C VAL A 202 -0.01 -1.97 -12.16
N ARG A 203 0.28 -2.49 -10.98
CA ARG A 203 1.36 -2.01 -10.11
C ARG A 203 2.28 -3.16 -9.77
N PHE A 204 3.58 -2.89 -9.83
CA PHE A 204 4.60 -3.79 -9.31
C PHE A 204 5.00 -3.36 -7.90
N GLY A 205 5.28 -4.35 -7.07
CA GLY A 205 5.73 -4.20 -5.70
C GLY A 205 7.22 -4.25 -5.58
N ASP A 206 7.63 -4.54 -4.37
CA ASP A 206 9.00 -4.58 -3.96
C ASP A 206 9.50 -5.99 -4.27
N SER A 207 10.74 -6.08 -4.74
CA SER A 207 11.45 -7.34 -4.73
C SER A 207 11.93 -7.63 -3.30
N ASP A 208 11.72 -8.85 -2.84
CA ASP A 208 12.29 -9.32 -1.59
C ASP A 208 13.81 -9.55 -1.70
N ALA A 209 14.43 -9.95 -0.59
CA ALA A 209 15.88 -10.16 -0.51
C ALA A 209 16.39 -11.31 -1.40
N VAL A 210 15.51 -12.09 -2.03
CA VAL A 210 15.87 -13.21 -2.91
C VAL A 210 15.32 -13.02 -4.33
N GLY A 211 14.84 -11.82 -4.67
CA GLY A 211 14.44 -11.45 -6.03
C GLY A 211 12.96 -11.67 -6.38
N ASN A 212 12.10 -12.12 -5.47
CA ASN A 212 10.67 -12.24 -5.76
C ASN A 212 10.01 -10.87 -5.77
N LYS A 213 9.24 -10.54 -6.81
CA LYS A 213 8.53 -9.27 -6.92
C LYS A 213 7.02 -9.45 -7.02
N GLU A 214 6.26 -8.72 -6.20
CA GLU A 214 4.79 -8.76 -6.26
C GLU A 214 4.24 -7.95 -7.46
N CYS A 215 3.12 -8.37 -8.02
CA CYS A 215 2.37 -7.63 -9.04
C CYS A 215 0.89 -7.64 -8.69
N TRP A 216 0.27 -6.45 -8.66
CA TRP A 216 -1.17 -6.28 -8.46
C TRP A 216 -1.79 -5.68 -9.70
N ALA A 217 -2.91 -6.26 -10.13
CA ALA A 217 -3.66 -5.77 -11.28
C ALA A 217 -5.14 -5.63 -10.91
N ASN A 218 -5.71 -4.45 -11.19
CA ASN A 218 -7.14 -4.21 -11.22
C ASN A 218 -7.56 -4.08 -12.68
N LEU A 219 -8.15 -5.14 -13.23
CA LEU A 219 -8.48 -5.27 -14.66
C LEU A 219 -9.99 -5.26 -14.88
N ALA A 220 -10.42 -5.01 -16.11
CA ALA A 220 -11.78 -5.34 -16.48
C ALA A 220 -12.04 -6.84 -16.25
N ALA A 221 -13.21 -7.21 -15.75
CA ALA A 221 -13.52 -8.59 -15.36
C ALA A 221 -13.28 -9.59 -16.52
N GLY A 222 -13.65 -9.22 -17.75
CA GLY A 222 -13.42 -10.04 -18.94
C GLY A 222 -11.92 -10.27 -19.23
N ASP A 223 -11.08 -9.25 -19.03
CA ASP A 223 -9.63 -9.36 -19.19
C ASP A 223 -9.01 -10.22 -18.09
N ALA A 224 -9.43 -10.05 -16.84
CA ALA A 224 -8.96 -10.87 -15.73
C ALA A 224 -9.30 -12.36 -15.94
N ILE A 225 -10.51 -12.67 -16.42
CA ILE A 225 -10.93 -14.04 -16.76
C ILE A 225 -10.07 -14.60 -17.90
N ARG A 226 -9.84 -13.81 -18.96
CA ARG A 226 -8.98 -14.23 -20.08
C ARG A 226 -7.54 -14.46 -19.66
N LEU A 227 -6.98 -13.58 -18.82
CA LEU A 227 -5.63 -13.71 -18.28
C LEU A 227 -5.50 -14.96 -17.42
N ALA A 228 -6.44 -15.20 -16.50
CA ALA A 228 -6.47 -16.41 -15.67
C ALA A 228 -6.54 -17.69 -16.52
N ALA A 229 -7.42 -17.71 -17.53
CA ALA A 229 -7.50 -18.84 -18.46
C ALA A 229 -6.21 -19.04 -19.26
N ARG A 230 -5.54 -17.95 -19.67
CA ARG A 230 -4.27 -18.01 -20.40
C ARG A 230 -3.12 -18.53 -19.53
N ILE A 231 -3.08 -18.16 -18.25
CA ILE A 231 -2.11 -18.71 -17.29
C ILE A 231 -2.31 -20.23 -17.16
N GLU A 232 -3.55 -20.69 -16.96
CA GLU A 232 -3.86 -22.13 -16.91
C GLU A 232 -3.47 -22.85 -18.20
N PHE A 233 -3.76 -22.25 -19.36
CA PHE A 233 -3.36 -22.80 -20.65
C PHE A 233 -1.85 -23.02 -20.76
N VAL A 234 -1.02 -22.05 -20.32
CA VAL A 234 0.45 -22.22 -20.33
C VAL A 234 0.91 -23.27 -19.32
N VAL A 235 0.28 -23.33 -18.14
CA VAL A 235 0.54 -24.41 -17.16
C VAL A 235 0.23 -25.79 -17.77
N ASP A 236 -0.88 -25.93 -18.49
CA ASP A 236 -1.25 -27.16 -19.17
C ASP A 236 -0.28 -27.52 -20.30
N LEU A 237 0.26 -26.52 -21.02
CA LEU A 237 1.33 -26.75 -22.00
C LEU A 237 2.60 -27.30 -21.34
N LEU A 238 3.04 -26.71 -20.21
CA LEU A 238 4.21 -27.19 -19.47
C LEU A 238 4.02 -28.63 -18.96
N HIS A 239 2.85 -28.95 -18.42
CA HIS A 239 2.51 -30.32 -18.00
C HIS A 239 2.48 -31.29 -19.18
N THR A 240 1.92 -30.87 -20.31
CA THR A 240 1.86 -31.68 -21.53
C THR A 240 3.27 -31.95 -22.06
N GLU A 241 4.12 -30.93 -22.16
CA GLU A 241 5.52 -31.06 -22.59
C GLU A 241 6.28 -32.04 -21.69
N ALA A 242 6.15 -31.90 -20.36
CA ALA A 242 6.76 -32.81 -19.41
C ALA A 242 6.28 -34.25 -19.59
N THR A 243 4.97 -34.45 -19.80
CA THR A 243 4.38 -35.78 -20.04
C THR A 243 4.91 -36.41 -21.32
N LEU A 244 4.93 -35.66 -22.43
CA LEU A 244 5.36 -36.15 -23.74
C LEU A 244 6.87 -36.42 -23.82
N THR A 245 7.67 -35.69 -23.03
CA THR A 245 9.12 -35.89 -22.93
C THR A 245 9.51 -36.87 -21.82
N ASN A 246 8.53 -37.42 -21.09
CA ASN A 246 8.74 -38.29 -19.92
C ASN A 246 9.58 -37.64 -18.82
N THR A 247 9.46 -36.32 -18.66
CA THR A 247 10.11 -35.52 -17.62
C THR A 247 9.20 -35.43 -16.39
N VAL A 248 9.75 -35.63 -15.19
CA VAL A 248 9.00 -35.47 -13.94
C VAL A 248 8.93 -33.98 -13.57
N LEU A 249 7.73 -33.41 -13.61
CA LEU A 249 7.48 -32.05 -13.15
C LEU A 249 7.14 -32.07 -11.65
N THR A 250 8.11 -31.77 -10.79
CA THR A 250 7.93 -31.73 -9.32
C THR A 250 7.41 -30.38 -8.80
N THR A 251 7.42 -29.35 -9.64
CA THR A 251 6.97 -28.00 -9.30
C THR A 251 5.46 -27.97 -9.01
N PRO A 252 5.02 -27.48 -7.83
CA PRO A 252 3.61 -27.42 -7.52
C PRO A 252 2.86 -26.36 -8.36
N LYS A 253 1.54 -26.58 -8.52
CA LYS A 253 0.70 -25.76 -9.41
C LYS A 253 0.75 -24.24 -9.15
N PRO A 254 0.79 -23.74 -7.89
CA PRO A 254 0.97 -22.31 -7.64
C PRO A 254 2.26 -21.72 -8.22
N GLN A 255 3.39 -22.42 -8.11
CA GLN A 255 4.67 -21.97 -8.69
C GLN A 255 4.64 -22.03 -10.23
N LEU A 256 3.97 -23.03 -10.81
CA LEU A 256 3.79 -23.09 -12.27
C LEU A 256 2.93 -21.94 -12.80
N ARG A 257 1.91 -21.50 -12.06
CA ARG A 257 1.11 -20.31 -12.41
C ARG A 257 1.96 -19.03 -12.41
N ALA A 258 2.83 -18.87 -11.41
CA ALA A 258 3.75 -17.75 -11.36
C ALA A 258 4.71 -17.76 -12.56
N ARG A 259 5.31 -18.91 -12.87
CA ARG A 259 6.16 -19.09 -14.05
C ARG A 259 5.41 -18.82 -15.35
N ALA A 260 4.20 -19.35 -15.50
CA ALA A 260 3.36 -19.15 -16.67
C ALA A 260 3.00 -17.67 -16.90
N LEU A 261 2.73 -16.92 -15.83
CA LEU A 261 2.53 -15.48 -15.91
C LEU A 261 3.81 -14.76 -16.39
N GLY A 262 4.98 -15.18 -15.92
CA GLY A 262 6.27 -14.67 -16.41
C GLY A 262 6.51 -14.95 -17.90
N LEU A 263 6.22 -16.17 -18.36
CA LEU A 263 6.33 -16.52 -19.79
C LEU A 263 5.41 -15.66 -20.67
N LEU A 264 4.23 -15.27 -20.18
CA LEU A 264 3.31 -14.41 -20.93
C LEU A 264 3.84 -12.99 -21.18
N ALA A 265 4.88 -12.57 -20.46
CA ALA A 265 5.58 -11.31 -20.77
C ALA A 265 6.36 -11.39 -22.08
N ASP A 266 6.67 -12.60 -22.57
CA ASP A 266 7.32 -12.85 -23.86
C ASP A 266 6.42 -13.71 -24.78
N PRO A 267 5.66 -13.08 -25.69
CA PRO A 267 4.79 -13.79 -26.62
C PRO A 267 5.53 -14.80 -27.52
N GLY A 268 6.81 -14.58 -27.81
CA GLY A 268 7.64 -15.46 -28.63
C GLY A 268 7.89 -16.79 -27.92
N VAL A 269 8.27 -16.73 -26.63
CA VAL A 269 8.53 -17.92 -25.82
C VAL A 269 7.29 -18.79 -25.66
N VAL A 270 6.12 -18.18 -25.42
CA VAL A 270 4.85 -18.92 -25.32
C VAL A 270 4.46 -19.56 -26.65
N THR A 271 4.67 -18.86 -27.76
CA THR A 271 4.41 -19.39 -29.10
C THR A 271 5.31 -20.58 -29.41
N ALA A 272 6.61 -20.50 -29.09
CA ALA A 272 7.54 -21.59 -29.27
C ALA A 272 7.16 -22.81 -28.40
N LEU A 273 6.78 -22.60 -27.14
CA LEU A 273 6.30 -23.68 -26.26
C LEU A 273 5.07 -24.38 -26.86
N TYR A 274 4.10 -23.62 -27.36
CA TYR A 274 2.91 -24.17 -28.00
C TYR A 274 3.26 -25.00 -29.26
N GLN A 275 4.16 -24.49 -30.10
CA GLN A 275 4.62 -25.19 -31.30
C GLN A 275 5.35 -26.49 -30.95
N ARG A 276 6.26 -26.47 -29.97
CA ARG A 276 6.96 -27.67 -29.49
C ARG A 276 5.99 -28.73 -28.99
N VAL A 277 5.04 -28.37 -28.13
CA VAL A 277 4.03 -29.30 -27.62
C VAL A 277 3.20 -29.93 -28.75
N ASN A 278 2.78 -29.14 -29.74
CA ASN A 278 2.05 -29.67 -30.88
C ASN A 278 2.89 -30.60 -31.76
N ALA A 279 4.17 -30.26 -31.99
CA ALA A 279 5.09 -31.12 -32.71
C ALA A 279 5.31 -32.46 -31.98
N LEU A 280 5.43 -32.44 -30.65
CA LEU A 280 5.54 -33.65 -29.83
C LEU A 280 4.26 -34.52 -29.91
N ARG A 281 3.08 -33.89 -29.84
CA ARG A 281 1.79 -34.59 -29.99
C ARG A 281 1.66 -35.28 -31.34
N ALA A 282 2.14 -34.64 -32.41
CA ALA A 282 2.09 -35.20 -33.76
C ALA A 282 3.01 -36.43 -33.94
N ARG A 283 4.08 -36.55 -33.15
CA ARG A 283 5.12 -37.58 -33.30
C ARG A 283 4.93 -38.83 -32.44
N GLY A 284 4.09 -38.80 -31.42
CA GLY A 284 3.73 -39.98 -30.60
C GLY A 284 4.78 -40.46 -29.58
N THR A 285 6.02 -39.94 -29.56
CA THR A 285 7.08 -40.22 -28.56
C THR A 285 8.20 -39.14 -28.52
N SER A 286 9.03 -39.17 -27.46
CA SER A 286 10.06 -38.19 -27.05
C SER A 286 11.16 -37.89 -28.10
N PRO A 287 11.65 -36.63 -28.21
CA PRO A 287 12.66 -36.24 -29.21
C PRO A 287 14.09 -36.60 -28.78
N ASN A 288 14.91 -36.98 -29.75
CA ASN A 288 16.36 -37.14 -29.63
C ASN A 288 17.05 -35.88 -30.21
N PRO A 289 17.80 -35.10 -29.40
CA PRO A 289 18.42 -33.84 -29.83
C PRO A 289 19.46 -33.99 -30.94
N ASP A 290 19.99 -35.19 -31.17
CA ASP A 290 21.01 -35.43 -32.20
C ASP A 290 20.44 -35.66 -33.62
N THR A 291 19.11 -35.75 -33.77
CA THR A 291 18.48 -36.18 -35.05
C THR A 291 17.41 -35.24 -35.61
N ASP A 292 17.09 -34.11 -34.96
CA ASP A 292 15.94 -33.27 -35.34
C ASP A 292 16.35 -31.79 -35.60
N PRO A 293 16.77 -31.44 -36.83
CA PRO A 293 17.24 -30.09 -37.18
C PRO A 293 16.12 -29.04 -37.32
N ASP A 294 14.84 -29.43 -37.21
CA ASP A 294 13.68 -28.54 -37.40
C ASP A 294 13.16 -27.90 -36.09
N LEU A 295 13.89 -28.04 -34.98
CA LEU A 295 13.68 -27.19 -33.81
C LEU A 295 14.16 -25.77 -34.16
N VAL A 296 13.26 -24.96 -34.71
CA VAL A 296 13.50 -23.53 -34.90
C VAL A 296 14.01 -22.96 -33.57
N PRO A 297 15.24 -22.41 -33.52
CA PRO A 297 15.75 -21.78 -32.32
C PRO A 297 14.74 -20.74 -31.87
N VAL A 298 14.46 -20.68 -30.56
CA VAL A 298 13.74 -19.54 -30.00
C VAL A 298 14.55 -18.31 -30.41
N PRO A 299 13.98 -17.34 -31.16
CA PRO A 299 14.71 -16.12 -31.42
C PRO A 299 14.99 -15.48 -30.06
N GLU A 300 16.27 -15.38 -29.71
CA GLU A 300 16.70 -14.56 -28.58
C GLU A 300 16.13 -13.16 -28.79
N PRO A 301 15.53 -12.53 -27.76
CA PRO A 301 15.04 -11.17 -27.88
C PRO A 301 16.17 -10.30 -28.43
N GLY A 302 15.89 -9.55 -29.51
CA GLY A 302 16.89 -8.65 -30.09
C GLY A 302 17.30 -7.64 -29.05
N GLU A 303 18.57 -7.20 -29.05
CA GLU A 303 19.06 -6.18 -28.09
C GLU A 303 18.08 -5.00 -27.97
N ALA A 304 17.45 -4.54 -29.06
CA ALA A 304 16.52 -3.41 -29.00
C ALA A 304 15.23 -3.61 -28.14
N ASP A 305 14.88 -4.85 -27.78
CA ASP A 305 13.63 -5.19 -27.07
C ASP A 305 13.80 -5.36 -25.54
N LEU A 306 15.05 -5.37 -25.04
CA LEU A 306 15.33 -5.52 -23.61
C LEU A 306 15.09 -4.21 -22.83
N PRO A 307 14.50 -4.25 -21.63
CA PRO A 307 14.32 -3.06 -20.81
C PRO A 307 15.68 -2.47 -20.37
N ALA A 308 15.73 -1.14 -20.28
CA ALA A 308 16.82 -0.45 -19.62
C ALA A 308 16.67 -0.60 -18.09
N THR A 309 17.63 -1.25 -17.45
CA THR A 309 17.63 -1.45 -15.98
C THR A 309 18.72 -0.56 -15.37
N VAL A 310 18.35 0.22 -14.35
CA VAL A 310 19.30 1.05 -13.60
C VAL A 310 19.60 0.36 -12.27
N LEU A 311 20.86 0.00 -12.04
CA LEU A 311 21.35 -0.61 -10.81
C LEU A 311 22.15 0.40 -9.99
N TYR A 312 21.76 0.58 -8.72
CA TYR A 312 22.49 1.40 -7.74
C TYR A 312 23.28 0.52 -6.77
N LEU A 313 24.59 0.45 -6.94
CA LEU A 313 25.49 -0.27 -6.05
C LEU A 313 25.78 0.57 -4.80
N HIS A 314 25.22 0.18 -3.65
CA HIS A 314 25.61 0.75 -2.36
C HIS A 314 26.65 -0.17 -1.72
N MET A 315 27.85 0.37 -1.51
CA MET A 315 28.96 -0.36 -0.89
C MET A 315 29.62 0.51 0.17
N ARG A 316 30.10 -0.09 1.25
CA ARG A 316 30.91 0.65 2.22
C ARG A 316 32.32 0.88 1.66
N ARG A 317 32.95 1.98 2.09
CA ARG A 317 34.25 2.40 1.57
C ARG A 317 35.36 1.40 1.89
N ASP A 318 35.29 0.74 3.05
CA ASP A 318 36.16 -0.35 3.47
C ASP A 318 35.96 -1.61 2.60
N GLU A 319 34.71 -1.99 2.31
CA GLU A 319 34.38 -3.12 1.42
C GLU A 319 34.88 -2.93 -0.03
N LEU A 320 34.88 -1.69 -0.54
CA LEU A 320 35.45 -1.35 -1.85
C LEU A 320 36.97 -1.57 -1.89
N LEU A 321 37.66 -1.32 -0.79
CA LEU A 321 39.12 -1.41 -0.71
C LEU A 321 39.59 -2.86 -0.50
N GLU A 322 38.78 -3.71 0.13
CA GLU A 322 39.11 -5.10 0.46
C GLU A 322 38.75 -6.12 -0.64
N HIS A 323 38.15 -5.69 -1.76
CA HIS A 323 37.74 -6.56 -2.89
C HIS A 323 36.82 -7.74 -2.49
N SER A 324 36.09 -7.62 -1.38
CA SER A 324 35.18 -8.66 -0.90
C SER A 324 33.78 -8.05 -0.68
N PRO A 325 32.92 -7.98 -1.71
CA PRO A 325 31.58 -7.42 -1.54
C PRO A 325 30.71 -8.40 -0.76
N ALA A 326 30.37 -8.06 0.49
CA ALA A 326 29.49 -8.87 1.32
C ALA A 326 28.00 -8.75 0.92
N ALA A 327 27.61 -7.68 0.22
CA ALA A 327 26.27 -7.51 -0.33
C ALA A 327 26.24 -6.46 -1.46
N VAL A 328 25.54 -6.77 -2.55
CA VAL A 328 25.14 -5.79 -3.58
C VAL A 328 23.67 -5.47 -3.35
N THR A 329 23.31 -4.20 -3.50
CA THR A 329 21.93 -3.75 -3.40
C THR A 329 21.44 -3.30 -4.78
N LEU A 330 20.20 -3.58 -5.14
CA LEU A 330 19.57 -3.08 -6.37
C LEU A 330 18.47 -2.07 -5.99
N GLU A 331 18.57 -0.80 -6.41
CA GLU A 331 17.42 0.13 -6.37
C GLU A 331 16.60 0.02 -7.67
N GLY A 332 15.27 0.02 -7.55
CA GLY A 332 14.30 -0.44 -8.57
C GLY A 332 13.40 -1.58 -8.06
N ASN A 333 13.77 -2.10 -6.89
CA ASN A 333 13.24 -3.27 -6.23
C ASN A 333 12.50 -2.96 -4.91
N ASN A 334 12.16 -1.71 -4.56
CA ASN A 334 11.23 -1.46 -3.45
C ASN A 334 10.49 -0.10 -3.52
N ARG A 335 9.30 -0.04 -2.91
CA ARG A 335 8.39 1.09 -2.70
C ARG A 335 8.98 2.05 -1.68
N LEU A 336 9.80 1.53 -0.77
CA LEU A 336 10.55 2.34 0.20
C LEU A 336 11.81 2.96 -0.40
N GLY A 337 12.14 2.68 -1.66
CA GLY A 337 13.24 3.29 -2.41
C GLY A 337 14.64 3.00 -1.87
N GLY A 338 14.82 2.06 -0.94
CA GLY A 338 16.11 1.79 -0.29
C GLY A 338 16.91 0.63 -0.88
N PRO A 339 18.18 0.49 -0.49
CA PRO A 339 18.97 -0.68 -0.85
C PRO A 339 18.44 -1.97 -0.21
N THR A 340 17.98 -2.93 -1.02
CA THR A 340 17.72 -4.32 -0.58
C THR A 340 18.92 -5.19 -0.95
N PRO A 341 19.58 -5.87 0.00
CA PRO A 341 20.60 -6.87 -0.33
C PRO A 341 19.99 -7.97 -1.19
N VAL A 342 20.64 -8.29 -2.30
CA VAL A 342 20.26 -9.41 -3.16
C VAL A 342 21.44 -10.36 -3.32
N PRO A 343 21.20 -11.68 -3.36
CA PRO A 343 22.24 -12.63 -3.68
C PRO A 343 22.67 -12.46 -5.15
N TYR A 344 23.90 -12.86 -5.41
CA TYR A 344 24.58 -12.58 -6.68
C TYR A 344 23.91 -13.26 -7.89
N ASP A 345 23.33 -14.45 -7.68
CA ASP A 345 22.55 -15.19 -8.69
C ASP A 345 21.28 -14.44 -9.12
N ALA A 346 20.56 -13.82 -8.19
CA ALA A 346 19.41 -12.96 -8.50
C ALA A 346 19.83 -11.70 -9.28
N VAL A 347 21.04 -11.19 -9.04
CA VAL A 347 21.62 -10.10 -9.85
C VAL A 347 21.90 -10.59 -11.27
N GLU A 348 22.55 -11.75 -11.45
CA GLU A 348 22.82 -12.33 -12.77
C GLU A 348 21.55 -12.54 -13.60
N GLU A 349 20.48 -13.06 -12.99
CA GLU A 349 19.18 -13.25 -13.66
C GLU A 349 18.60 -11.92 -14.16
N VAL A 350 18.60 -10.88 -13.33
CA VAL A 350 18.09 -9.54 -13.70
C VAL A 350 18.95 -8.90 -14.80
N LEU A 351 20.27 -9.04 -14.70
CA LEU A 351 21.21 -8.48 -15.68
C LEU A 351 21.17 -9.22 -17.02
N GLY A 352 20.92 -10.53 -17.03
CA GLY A 352 20.81 -11.36 -18.23
C GLY A 352 19.66 -10.96 -19.17
N HIS A 353 18.72 -10.14 -18.69
CA HIS A 353 17.56 -9.65 -19.43
C HIS A 353 17.52 -8.13 -19.59
N SER A 354 18.65 -7.42 -19.40
CA SER A 354 18.65 -5.95 -19.35
C SER A 354 19.86 -5.30 -20.05
N HIS A 355 19.66 -4.07 -20.53
CA HIS A 355 20.77 -3.18 -20.93
C HIS A 355 21.43 -2.51 -19.73
N LEU A 356 22.77 -2.56 -19.69
CA LEU A 356 23.54 -2.05 -18.55
C LEU A 356 24.25 -0.72 -18.89
N THR A 357 24.06 0.27 -18.04
CA THR A 357 24.83 1.53 -18.06
C THR A 357 25.41 1.80 -16.67
N ILE A 358 26.73 1.84 -16.56
CA ILE A 358 27.43 2.15 -15.32
C ILE A 358 27.61 3.66 -15.20
N LYS A 359 27.19 4.25 -14.08
CA LYS A 359 27.33 5.69 -13.78
C LYS A 359 28.34 5.93 -12.64
N PRO A 360 29.05 7.07 -12.62
CA PRO A 360 29.94 7.42 -11.52
C PRO A 360 29.17 7.64 -10.22
N VAL A 361 29.86 7.43 -9.09
CA VAL A 361 29.31 7.68 -7.75
C VAL A 361 29.04 9.17 -7.56
N ILE A 362 27.86 9.49 -7.04
CA ILE A 362 27.45 10.86 -6.72
C ILE A 362 27.87 11.17 -5.28
N ASP A 363 28.77 12.14 -5.09
CA ASP A 363 29.13 12.66 -3.76
C ASP A 363 28.02 13.59 -3.23
N LEU A 364 27.18 13.06 -2.35
CA LEU A 364 26.05 13.79 -1.75
C LEU A 364 26.48 14.83 -0.71
N GLU A 365 27.70 14.75 -0.17
CA GLU A 365 28.18 15.62 0.91
C GLU A 365 28.74 16.93 0.35
N HIS A 366 29.42 16.87 -0.79
CA HIS A 366 30.09 18.03 -1.41
C HIS A 366 29.41 18.53 -2.69
N MET A 367 28.15 18.19 -2.90
CA MET A 367 27.44 18.56 -4.13
C MET A 367 27.17 20.07 -4.20
N ALA A 368 27.63 20.70 -5.28
CA ALA A 368 27.35 22.11 -5.54
C ALA A 368 25.86 22.37 -5.87
N PRO A 369 25.32 23.56 -5.54
CA PRO A 369 23.99 23.96 -5.98
C PRO A 369 23.85 23.95 -7.51
N GLY A 370 22.68 23.55 -8.00
CA GLY A 370 22.33 23.63 -9.41
C GLY A 370 22.27 25.08 -9.90
N ALA A 371 22.66 25.30 -11.16
CA ALA A 371 22.71 26.62 -11.78
C ALA A 371 21.32 27.22 -12.07
N GLY A 372 20.28 26.39 -12.17
CA GLY A 372 18.92 26.78 -12.49
C GLY A 372 17.92 26.49 -11.37
N TYR A 373 16.67 26.92 -11.57
CA TYR A 373 15.59 26.65 -10.63
C TYR A 373 15.24 25.16 -10.58
N ALA A 374 15.18 24.48 -11.72
CA ALA A 374 14.83 23.07 -11.77
C ALA A 374 15.98 22.18 -11.25
N PHE A 375 15.64 21.19 -10.43
CA PHE A 375 16.52 20.07 -10.11
C PHE A 375 16.73 19.21 -11.36
N THR A 376 17.97 19.11 -11.86
CA THR A 376 18.33 18.31 -13.04
C THR A 376 19.60 17.49 -12.81
N GLY A 377 19.86 16.49 -13.65
CA GLY A 377 21.08 15.67 -13.62
C GLY A 377 21.40 15.10 -12.23
N ASP A 378 22.66 15.16 -11.86
CA ASP A 378 23.18 14.66 -10.58
C ASP A 378 22.56 15.36 -9.37
N ASN A 379 22.17 16.64 -9.51
CA ASN A 379 21.51 17.38 -8.43
C ASN A 379 20.12 16.82 -8.14
N ARG A 380 19.35 16.50 -9.19
CA ARG A 380 18.07 15.80 -9.02
C ARG A 380 18.27 14.41 -8.44
N GLU A 381 19.23 13.66 -8.96
CA GLU A 381 19.48 12.30 -8.49
C GLU A 381 19.95 12.28 -7.03
N GLY A 382 20.78 13.25 -6.62
CA GLY A 382 21.19 13.39 -5.22
C GLY A 382 20.04 13.65 -4.26
N VAL A 383 19.04 14.45 -4.67
CA VAL A 383 17.81 14.64 -3.88
C VAL A 383 17.00 13.34 -3.77
N LEU A 384 16.92 12.54 -4.83
CA LEU A 384 16.22 11.25 -4.83
C LEU A 384 16.94 10.20 -3.97
N ILE A 385 18.26 10.10 -4.06
CA ILE A 385 19.04 9.15 -3.27
C ILE A 385 18.98 9.51 -1.78
N LYS A 386 18.98 10.81 -1.45
CA LYS A 386 18.89 11.24 -0.05
C LYS A 386 17.50 11.00 0.54
N ASN A 387 16.46 11.20 -0.25
CA ASN A 387 15.07 11.09 0.18
C ASN A 387 14.42 9.93 -0.57
N LEU A 388 14.37 8.75 0.05
CA LEU A 388 13.89 7.53 -0.64
C LEU A 388 12.37 7.54 -0.87
N THR A 389 11.64 8.24 0.00
CA THR A 389 10.20 8.44 -0.06
C THR A 389 9.83 9.93 0.02
N CYS A 390 8.54 10.21 -0.12
CA CYS A 390 7.96 11.51 0.17
C CYS A 390 8.30 11.93 1.60
N VAL A 391 8.88 13.11 1.77
CA VAL A 391 9.41 13.59 3.06
C VAL A 391 8.32 14.07 4.04
N PHE A 392 7.04 13.84 3.74
CA PHE A 392 5.93 14.12 4.65
C PHE A 392 5.81 13.01 5.72
N PRO A 393 5.44 13.34 6.97
CA PRO A 393 5.31 12.35 8.05
C PRO A 393 4.53 11.09 7.65
N PHE A 394 5.16 9.92 7.83
CA PHE A 394 4.58 8.60 7.54
C PHE A 394 4.12 8.36 6.08
N CYS A 395 4.53 9.20 5.13
CA CYS A 395 4.27 8.94 3.72
C CYS A 395 5.29 7.96 3.15
N ASP A 396 4.79 6.93 2.48
CA ASP A 396 5.57 5.84 1.87
C ASP A 396 5.66 5.98 0.34
N LYS A 397 5.20 7.10 -0.23
CA LYS A 397 5.25 7.31 -1.68
C LYS A 397 6.70 7.35 -2.15
N PRO A 398 7.12 6.52 -3.13
CA PRO A 398 8.50 6.51 -3.60
C PRO A 398 8.91 7.87 -4.15
N ALA A 399 10.09 8.35 -3.79
CA ALA A 399 10.57 9.68 -4.20
C ALA A 399 10.69 9.86 -5.72
N ARG A 400 10.98 8.77 -6.44
CA ARG A 400 11.05 8.77 -7.91
C ARG A 400 9.70 9.08 -8.58
N THR A 401 8.58 8.93 -7.85
CA THR A 401 7.21 9.32 -8.26
C THR A 401 6.79 10.68 -7.71
N CYS A 402 7.66 11.33 -6.94
CA CYS A 402 7.42 12.60 -6.29
C CYS A 402 8.04 13.76 -7.09
N HIS A 403 7.57 14.97 -6.80
CA HIS A 403 8.22 16.19 -7.25
C HIS A 403 9.41 16.48 -6.35
N THR A 404 10.51 16.95 -6.94
CA THR A 404 11.60 17.59 -6.18
C THR A 404 11.20 19.03 -5.92
N ASP A 405 11.15 19.40 -4.64
CA ASP A 405 10.57 20.67 -4.20
C ASP A 405 11.50 21.42 -3.25
N HIS A 406 11.59 22.73 -3.41
CA HIS A 406 12.46 23.57 -2.59
C HIS A 406 11.81 23.85 -1.23
N ASN A 407 12.59 23.78 -0.16
CA ASN A 407 12.11 24.19 1.17
C ASN A 407 11.95 25.71 1.26
N LYS A 408 12.90 26.44 0.68
CA LYS A 408 12.87 27.88 0.49
C LYS A 408 13.03 28.17 -1.02
N PRO A 409 11.98 28.57 -1.74
CA PRO A 409 12.09 28.81 -3.17
C PRO A 409 12.91 30.06 -3.49
N ALA A 410 13.35 30.15 -4.76
CA ALA A 410 13.95 31.35 -5.32
C ALA A 410 13.05 32.59 -5.13
N PRO A 411 13.62 33.81 -5.01
CA PRO A 411 15.05 34.14 -5.14
C PRO A 411 15.86 33.92 -3.85
N THR A 412 15.21 33.50 -2.76
CA THR A 412 15.83 33.53 -1.43
C THR A 412 16.47 32.20 -0.99
N GLY A 413 16.33 31.15 -1.78
CA GLY A 413 16.97 29.84 -1.58
C GLY A 413 17.59 29.32 -2.87
N THR A 414 18.52 28.37 -2.72
CA THR A 414 19.30 27.78 -3.81
C THR A 414 18.77 26.39 -4.20
N THR A 415 19.08 25.92 -5.40
CA THR A 415 18.78 24.55 -5.84
C THR A 415 19.85 23.59 -5.29
N SER A 416 19.81 23.32 -3.99
CA SER A 416 20.79 22.49 -3.27
C SER A 416 20.10 21.38 -2.48
N LEU A 417 20.84 20.32 -2.15
CA LEU A 417 20.31 19.18 -1.38
C LEU A 417 19.86 19.60 0.04
N ASP A 418 20.52 20.61 0.63
CA ASP A 418 20.14 21.23 1.91
C ASP A 418 18.89 22.13 1.85
N ASN A 419 18.33 22.32 0.66
CA ASN A 419 17.12 23.10 0.44
C ASN A 419 16.09 22.34 -0.41
N ALA A 420 16.08 21.01 -0.34
CA ALA A 420 15.26 20.15 -1.16
C ALA A 420 14.53 19.05 -0.37
N GLY A 421 13.40 18.60 -0.91
CA GLY A 421 12.72 17.39 -0.47
C GLY A 421 11.89 16.79 -1.59
N CYS A 422 11.61 15.49 -1.50
CA CYS A 422 10.71 14.80 -2.41
C CYS A 422 9.29 14.87 -1.85
N LEU A 423 8.33 15.42 -2.59
CA LEU A 423 6.93 15.49 -2.18
C LEU A 423 6.02 14.90 -3.24
N CYS A 424 5.15 13.97 -2.84
CA CYS A 424 4.12 13.49 -3.76
C CYS A 424 3.15 14.65 -4.09
N PRO A 425 2.43 14.60 -5.22
CA PRO A 425 1.53 15.70 -5.62
C PRO A 425 0.56 16.14 -4.51
N ARG A 426 0.08 15.19 -3.69
CA ARG A 426 -0.79 15.47 -2.54
C ARG A 426 -0.07 16.25 -1.44
N HIS A 427 1.08 15.76 -0.97
CA HIS A 427 1.81 16.41 0.12
C HIS A 427 2.49 17.71 -0.28
N HIS A 428 2.80 17.87 -1.58
CA HIS A 428 3.19 19.16 -2.13
C HIS A 428 2.07 20.19 -1.94
N ARG A 429 0.81 19.84 -2.26
CA ARG A 429 -0.34 20.73 -2.01
C ARG A 429 -0.55 21.01 -0.52
N VAL A 430 -0.32 20.01 0.34
CA VAL A 430 -0.44 20.16 1.80
C VAL A 430 0.60 21.15 2.34
N LYS A 431 1.85 21.10 1.85
CA LYS A 431 2.89 22.08 2.16
C LYS A 431 2.49 23.48 1.72
N THR A 432 1.99 23.61 0.48
CA THR A 432 1.69 24.92 -0.11
C THR A 432 0.42 25.55 0.47
N HIS A 433 -0.61 24.76 0.74
CA HIS A 433 -1.96 25.25 1.03
C HIS A 433 -2.52 24.79 2.39
N GLY A 434 -2.00 23.72 2.98
CA GLY A 434 -2.58 23.05 4.15
C GLY A 434 -2.13 23.57 5.52
N ARG A 435 -1.51 24.76 5.61
CA ARG A 435 -0.96 25.37 6.84
C ARG A 435 0.16 24.58 7.53
N TRP A 436 0.61 23.49 6.91
CA TRP A 436 1.82 22.79 7.29
C TRP A 436 3.03 23.66 6.96
N ARG A 437 4.04 23.63 7.84
CA ARG A 437 5.32 24.32 7.60
C ARG A 437 6.44 23.30 7.58
N LEU A 438 7.35 23.45 6.63
CA LEU A 438 8.52 22.61 6.48
C LEU A 438 9.79 23.46 6.64
N LYS A 439 10.72 22.96 7.44
CA LYS A 439 12.11 23.41 7.50
C LYS A 439 13.03 22.22 7.25
N GLN A 440 14.21 22.48 6.70
CA GLN A 440 15.24 21.47 6.55
C GLN A 440 16.49 21.93 7.31
N PRO A 441 16.73 21.45 8.54
CA PRO A 441 17.91 21.83 9.32
C PRO A 441 19.23 21.32 8.72
N HIS A 442 19.18 20.18 8.03
CA HIS A 442 20.34 19.55 7.40
C HIS A 442 19.89 18.69 6.21
N ASN A 443 20.83 18.35 5.31
CA ASN A 443 20.58 17.44 4.19
C ASN A 443 19.85 16.16 4.64
N GLY A 444 18.68 15.89 4.06
CA GLY A 444 17.86 14.71 4.37
C GLY A 444 17.18 14.68 5.74
N ILE A 445 17.12 15.80 6.47
CA ILE A 445 16.34 15.93 7.70
C ILE A 445 15.28 17.01 7.52
N HIS A 446 14.01 16.63 7.61
CA HIS A 446 12.85 17.48 7.37
C HIS A 446 12.06 17.68 8.65
N LEU A 447 11.99 18.92 9.14
CA LEU A 447 11.21 19.31 10.31
C LEU A 447 9.87 19.90 9.86
N TRP A 448 8.79 19.16 10.10
CA TRP A 448 7.43 19.59 9.85
C TRP A 448 6.77 20.15 11.10
N THR A 449 5.93 21.18 10.91
CA THR A 449 4.99 21.67 11.90
C THR A 449 3.57 21.51 11.36
N SER A 450 2.71 20.78 12.09
CA SER A 450 1.31 20.60 11.75
C SER A 450 0.47 21.87 12.02
N PRO A 451 -0.77 21.95 11.50
CA PRO A 451 -1.71 23.01 11.86
C PRO A 451 -2.04 23.08 13.35
N THR A 452 -1.92 21.97 14.07
CA THR A 452 -2.09 21.87 15.53
C THR A 452 -0.80 22.14 16.31
N SER A 453 0.25 22.66 15.65
CA SER A 453 1.56 22.95 16.23
C SER A 453 2.35 21.74 16.73
N GLN A 454 1.97 20.53 16.32
CA GLN A 454 2.76 19.33 16.56
C GLN A 454 3.97 19.30 15.63
N LEU A 455 5.14 18.94 16.16
CA LEU A 455 6.38 18.84 15.41
C LEU A 455 6.72 17.39 15.04
N TYR A 456 7.24 17.21 13.83
CA TYR A 456 7.70 15.93 13.30
C TYR A 456 9.06 16.08 12.63
N ILE A 457 10.01 15.21 12.98
CA ILE A 457 11.26 15.04 12.25
C ILE A 457 11.07 13.86 11.29
N VAL A 458 11.38 14.05 10.02
CA VAL A 458 11.36 13.01 8.99
C VAL A 458 12.75 12.91 8.39
N ASP A 459 13.28 11.70 8.35
CA ASP A 459 14.46 11.35 7.56
C ASP A 459 14.15 10.15 6.66
N ASN A 460 15.17 9.58 6.00
CA ASN A 460 14.99 8.44 5.10
C ASN A 460 14.63 7.12 5.78
N ARG A 461 14.60 7.07 7.12
CA ARG A 461 14.36 5.84 7.90
C ARG A 461 13.19 5.95 8.86
N THR A 462 12.89 7.15 9.33
CA THR A 462 11.99 7.34 10.46
C THR A 462 11.17 8.62 10.34
N THR A 463 9.99 8.58 10.96
CA THR A 463 9.27 9.77 11.36
C THR A 463 9.21 9.78 12.88
N ILE A 464 9.76 10.83 13.50
CA ILE A 464 9.76 11.02 14.94
C ILE A 464 8.80 12.16 15.27
N ARG A 465 7.75 11.85 16.02
CA ARG A 465 6.89 12.86 16.64
C ARG A 465 7.59 13.41 17.88
N LEU A 466 7.82 14.72 17.92
CA LEU A 466 8.42 15.36 19.10
C LEU A 466 7.34 15.64 20.14
N SER A 467 7.51 15.21 21.39
CA SER A 467 6.62 15.69 22.45
C SER A 467 6.77 17.22 22.56
N ASN A 468 5.64 17.93 22.66
CA ASN A 468 5.69 19.31 23.08
C ASN A 468 6.26 19.28 24.51
N ALA A 469 7.43 19.89 24.73
CA ALA A 469 7.92 20.11 26.08
C ALA A 469 6.84 20.92 26.82
N ALA A 470 6.31 20.33 27.89
CA ALA A 470 5.27 20.92 28.73
C ALA A 470 5.81 22.14 29.49
#